data_AF-A0A348SCB9-F1
#
_entry.id   AF-A0A348SCB9-F1
#
_cell.length_a   1.000
_cell.length_b   1.000
_cell.length_c   1.000
_cell.angle_alpha   90.00
_cell.angle_beta   90.00
_cell.angle_gamma   90.00
#
_symmetry.space_group_name_H-M   'P 1'
#
loop_
_entity.id
_entity.type
_entity.pdbx_description
1 polymer ?
#
loop_
_entity_poly.entity_id
_entity_poly.type
_entity_poly.pdbx_seq_one_letter_code
_entity_poly.pdbx_strand_id
1 'polypeptide(L)'
;MAHTRIAAILLASLLITACAPSTPPDGSLPCDPTIDVQRAVGFDVALEATIPLAAFAETPSEVDSGRECSEKRLGPLWGSGVRELRSAGALYERDGLTGFSVVTYQAVGLTLDALAFAFERGAATGRKTQDIRIESVQVGAWEGSRMTLLNGDKRQVIVLFQVASESDRVRGLLTSDLSNAEIDDLLARYESALR
;
A
#
# COMPACT_ATOMS: atom_id res chain seq x y z
N MET A 1 35.97 -10.49 10.33
CA MET A 1 35.92 -11.17 9.02
C MET A 1 34.45 -11.30 8.64
N ALA A 2 34.16 -11.04 7.37
CA ALA A 2 32.88 -10.61 6.83
C ALA A 2 31.70 -11.58 7.10
N HIS A 3 30.58 -11.03 7.55
CA HIS A 3 29.28 -11.70 7.52
C HIS A 3 28.58 -11.36 6.20
N THR A 4 28.42 -12.39 5.38
CA THR A 4 27.78 -12.41 4.08
C THR A 4 26.33 -11.91 4.20
N ARG A 5 26.07 -10.67 3.78
CA ARG A 5 24.70 -10.17 3.60
C ARG A 5 24.13 -10.85 2.35
N ILE A 6 23.09 -11.67 2.51
CA ILE A 6 22.29 -12.14 1.37
C ILE A 6 21.39 -10.97 0.96
N ALA A 7 21.97 -10.08 0.16
CA ALA A 7 21.25 -9.11 -0.63
C ALA A 7 20.72 -9.84 -1.88
N ALA A 8 19.41 -9.89 -2.07
CA ALA A 8 18.83 -10.24 -3.37
C ALA A 8 19.01 -9.03 -4.30
N ILE A 9 20.22 -8.90 -4.85
CA ILE A 9 20.57 -7.91 -5.87
C ILE A 9 20.09 -8.47 -7.22
N LEU A 10 19.04 -7.88 -7.78
CA LEU A 10 18.81 -7.92 -9.22
C LEU A 10 19.82 -6.94 -9.86
N LEU A 11 20.92 -7.48 -10.41
CA LEU A 11 21.87 -6.72 -11.23
C LEU A 11 21.20 -6.32 -12.54
N ALA A 12 20.90 -5.03 -12.70
CA ALA A 12 20.87 -4.38 -14.00
C ALA A 12 22.07 -3.43 -14.07
N SER A 13 22.95 -3.70 -15.03
CA SER A 13 24.20 -3.00 -15.27
C SER A 13 23.98 -1.49 -15.50
N LEU A 14 24.61 -0.64 -14.69
CA LEU A 14 24.65 0.81 -14.91
C LEU A 14 25.52 1.13 -16.14
N LEU A 15 24.90 1.69 -17.17
CA LEU A 15 25.54 2.72 -17.98
C LEU A 15 25.28 4.06 -17.28
N ILE A 16 26.34 4.71 -16.85
CA ILE A 16 26.30 6.04 -16.25
C ILE A 16 25.93 7.03 -17.36
N THR A 17 24.64 7.32 -17.48
CA THR A 17 24.16 8.54 -18.15
C THR A 17 23.61 9.43 -17.06
N ALA A 18 23.98 10.70 -17.05
CA ALA A 18 23.48 11.67 -16.09
C ALA A 18 21.94 11.73 -16.21
N CYS A 19 21.21 11.10 -15.29
CA CYS A 19 19.77 11.19 -15.26
C CYS A 19 19.37 12.61 -14.85
N ALA A 20 18.93 13.40 -15.83
CA ALA A 20 17.91 14.40 -15.53
C ALA A 20 16.75 13.71 -14.81
N PRO A 21 16.13 14.33 -13.80
CA PRO A 21 14.93 13.77 -13.19
C PRO A 21 13.91 13.56 -14.31
N SER A 22 13.62 12.29 -14.61
CA SER A 22 12.58 11.95 -15.56
C SER A 22 11.27 12.50 -15.01
N THR A 23 10.57 13.32 -15.79
CA THR A 23 9.24 13.80 -15.44
C THR A 23 8.39 12.59 -15.01
N PRO A 24 7.68 12.65 -13.87
CA PRO A 24 6.77 11.60 -13.47
C PRO A 24 5.85 11.22 -14.64
N PRO A 25 5.50 9.93 -14.79
CA PRO A 25 4.57 9.52 -15.83
C PRO A 25 3.26 10.32 -15.71
N ASP A 26 2.68 10.74 -16.84
CA ASP A 26 1.46 11.52 -16.82
C ASP A 26 0.25 10.65 -16.40
N GLY A 27 -0.22 10.88 -15.17
CA GLY A 27 -1.37 10.22 -14.57
C GLY A 27 -2.72 10.60 -15.19
N SER A 28 -2.77 11.62 -16.05
CA SER A 28 -4.00 12.02 -16.77
C SER A 28 -4.29 11.18 -18.01
N LEU A 29 -3.27 10.47 -18.52
CA LEU A 29 -3.46 9.55 -19.65
C LEU A 29 -4.28 8.33 -19.23
N PRO A 30 -5.12 7.78 -20.13
CA PRO A 30 -5.86 6.55 -19.87
C PRO A 30 -4.94 5.40 -19.44
N CYS A 31 -5.44 4.52 -18.57
CA CYS A 31 -4.72 3.30 -18.22
C CYS A 31 -4.50 2.41 -19.46
N ASP A 32 -3.25 2.11 -19.77
CA ASP A 32 -2.87 1.13 -20.78
C ASP A 32 -2.71 -0.24 -20.08
N PRO A 33 -3.48 -1.29 -20.48
CA PRO A 33 -3.42 -2.60 -19.83
C PRO A 33 -2.09 -3.33 -19.99
N THR A 34 -1.18 -2.84 -20.83
CA THR A 34 0.20 -3.34 -20.94
C THR A 34 1.11 -2.79 -19.83
N ILE A 35 0.68 -1.76 -19.11
CA ILE A 35 1.41 -1.16 -18.01
C ILE A 35 1.09 -1.91 -16.72
N ASP A 36 2.08 -2.62 -16.20
CA ASP A 36 1.97 -3.26 -14.89
C ASP A 36 1.84 -2.19 -13.79
N VAL A 37 2.81 -1.28 -13.69
CA VAL A 37 2.82 -0.25 -12.64
C VAL A 37 3.50 1.02 -13.13
N GLN A 38 2.95 2.16 -12.74
CA GLN A 38 3.61 3.47 -12.79
C GLN A 38 3.51 4.09 -11.41
N ARG A 39 4.64 4.47 -10.83
CA ARG A 39 4.74 5.03 -9.49
C ARG A 39 5.86 6.05 -9.44
N ALA A 40 5.58 7.20 -8.86
CA ALA A 40 6.55 8.27 -8.63
C ALA A 40 5.98 9.26 -7.61
N VAL A 41 6.87 10.02 -6.97
CA VAL A 41 6.47 11.20 -6.20
C VAL A 41 5.76 12.20 -7.12
N GLY A 42 4.57 12.66 -6.71
CA GLY A 42 3.77 13.63 -7.46
C GLY A 42 3.07 13.05 -8.69
N PHE A 43 2.96 11.73 -8.82
CA PHE A 43 2.22 11.10 -9.94
C PHE A 43 0.72 11.46 -9.92
N ASP A 44 0.10 11.41 -8.73
CA ASP A 44 -1.27 11.83 -8.44
C ASP A 44 -1.28 12.70 -7.17
N VAL A 45 -0.94 13.98 -7.34
CA VAL A 45 -0.83 14.96 -6.25
C VAL A 45 -2.15 15.10 -5.47
N ALA A 46 -3.29 14.95 -6.14
CA ALA A 46 -4.59 15.01 -5.48
C ALA A 46 -4.80 13.83 -4.55
N LEU A 47 -4.40 12.62 -4.96
CA LEU A 47 -4.46 11.43 -4.12
C LEU A 47 -3.44 11.47 -2.98
N GLU A 48 -2.21 11.93 -3.23
CA GLU A 48 -1.19 12.13 -2.19
C GLU A 48 -1.66 13.11 -1.10
N ALA A 49 -2.32 14.20 -1.51
CA ALA A 49 -2.87 15.19 -0.57
C ALA A 49 -3.97 14.62 0.35
N THR A 50 -4.52 13.44 0.05
CA THR A 50 -5.52 12.79 0.92
C THR A 50 -4.91 11.95 2.04
N ILE A 51 -3.59 11.86 2.10
CA ILE A 51 -2.87 11.18 3.18
C ILE A 51 -2.74 12.16 4.37
N PRO A 52 -3.23 11.81 5.57
CA PRO A 52 -3.19 12.70 6.73
C PRO A 52 -1.82 12.65 7.42
N LEU A 53 -0.78 13.17 6.75
CA LEU A 53 0.60 13.13 7.25
C LEU A 53 0.76 13.75 8.64
N ALA A 54 0.03 14.83 8.92
CA ALA A 54 0.07 15.52 10.21
C ALA A 54 -0.46 14.70 11.40
N ALA A 55 -1.11 13.55 11.14
CA ALA A 55 -1.59 12.65 12.18
C ALA A 55 -0.46 11.82 12.83
N PHE A 56 0.68 11.72 12.15
CA PHE A 56 1.80 10.89 12.56
C PHE A 56 2.97 11.77 13.01
N ALA A 57 3.60 11.38 14.12
CA ALA A 57 4.69 12.17 14.70
C ALA A 57 5.99 11.96 13.92
N GLU A 58 6.15 10.78 13.34
CA GLU A 58 7.24 10.42 12.45
C GLU A 58 7.15 11.19 11.13
N THR A 59 8.30 11.50 10.53
CA THR A 59 8.36 12.00 9.15
C THR A 59 8.40 10.80 8.20
N PRO A 60 7.57 10.76 7.14
CA PRO A 60 7.66 9.68 6.17
C PRO A 60 8.98 9.76 5.42
N SER A 61 9.62 8.61 5.24
CA SER A 61 10.81 8.44 4.39
C SER A 61 10.50 8.61 2.90
N GLU A 62 9.26 8.30 2.50
CA GLU A 62 8.78 8.38 1.13
C GLU A 62 7.28 8.68 1.15
N VAL A 63 6.86 9.57 0.25
CA VAL A 63 5.46 9.79 -0.11
C VAL A 63 5.36 9.72 -1.61
N ASP A 64 4.59 8.77 -2.12
CA ASP A 64 4.43 8.58 -3.55
C ASP A 64 3.00 8.21 -3.91
N SER A 65 2.75 8.19 -5.20
CA SER A 65 1.53 7.68 -5.77
C SER A 65 1.79 6.96 -7.07
N GLY A 66 0.80 6.20 -7.50
CA GLY A 66 0.91 5.39 -8.70
C GLY A 66 -0.40 4.77 -9.13
N ARG A 67 -0.33 4.06 -10.25
CA ARG A 67 -1.42 3.26 -10.79
C ARG A 67 -0.96 1.88 -11.22
N GLU A 68 -1.89 0.95 -11.22
CA GLU A 68 -1.76 -0.39 -11.79
C GLU A 68 -2.86 -0.59 -12.84
N CYS A 69 -2.49 -0.97 -14.06
CA CYS A 69 -3.42 -1.07 -15.19
C CYS A 69 -3.59 -2.50 -15.73
N SER A 70 -2.59 -3.37 -15.56
CA SER A 70 -2.62 -4.69 -16.17
C SER A 70 -3.44 -5.69 -15.36
N GLU A 71 -4.09 -6.64 -16.05
CA GLU A 71 -4.76 -7.79 -15.41
C GLU A 71 -3.81 -8.56 -14.49
N LYS A 72 -2.54 -8.69 -14.90
CA LYS A 72 -1.50 -9.36 -14.13
C LYS A 72 -1.28 -8.70 -12.76
N ARG A 73 -1.35 -7.37 -12.69
CA ARG A 73 -1.14 -6.63 -11.44
C ARG A 73 -2.42 -6.49 -10.62
N LEU A 74 -3.54 -6.22 -11.28
CA LEU A 74 -4.85 -6.07 -10.64
C LEU A 74 -5.40 -7.40 -10.10
N GLY A 75 -5.04 -8.52 -10.72
CA GLY A 75 -5.41 -9.86 -10.27
C GLY A 75 -6.92 -9.98 -10.06
N PRO A 76 -7.41 -10.38 -8.86
CA PRO A 76 -8.85 -10.49 -8.59
C PRO A 76 -9.67 -9.21 -8.85
N LEU A 77 -9.07 -8.02 -8.69
CA LEU A 77 -9.76 -6.76 -8.96
C LEU A 77 -10.15 -6.62 -10.44
N TRP A 78 -9.38 -7.22 -11.34
CA TRP A 78 -9.74 -7.25 -12.76
C TRP A 78 -11.07 -7.99 -12.99
N GLY A 79 -11.26 -9.11 -12.30
CA GLY A 79 -12.50 -9.89 -12.32
C GLY A 79 -13.70 -9.16 -11.72
N SER A 80 -13.48 -8.20 -10.82
CA SER A 80 -14.52 -7.35 -10.24
C SER A 80 -14.83 -6.10 -11.08
N GLY A 81 -14.22 -5.96 -12.26
CA GLY A 81 -14.46 -4.83 -13.16
C GLY A 81 -13.50 -3.65 -12.99
N VAL A 82 -12.56 -3.69 -12.03
CA VAL A 82 -11.52 -2.66 -11.90
C VAL A 82 -10.57 -2.75 -13.09
N ARG A 83 -10.24 -1.60 -13.69
CA ARG A 83 -9.31 -1.48 -14.83
C ARG A 83 -8.12 -0.56 -14.55
N GLU A 84 -8.21 0.21 -13.49
CA GLU A 84 -7.14 1.06 -12.99
C GLU A 84 -7.29 1.07 -11.47
N LEU A 85 -6.23 0.69 -10.76
CA LEU A 85 -6.13 0.92 -9.32
C LEU A 85 -5.12 2.03 -9.08
N ARG A 86 -5.57 3.17 -8.60
CA ARG A 86 -4.69 4.24 -8.12
C ARG A 86 -4.38 4.02 -6.65
N SER A 87 -3.16 4.36 -6.27
CA SER A 87 -2.74 4.34 -4.87
C SER A 87 -1.85 5.54 -4.56
N ALA A 88 -1.97 6.10 -3.36
CA ALA A 88 -0.98 6.97 -2.77
C ALA A 88 -0.64 6.48 -1.38
N GLY A 89 0.63 6.55 -0.99
CA GLY A 89 1.07 6.07 0.31
C GLY A 89 2.21 6.87 0.91
N ALA A 90 2.35 6.77 2.22
CA ALA A 90 3.46 7.31 2.97
C ALA A 90 4.11 6.20 3.80
N LEU A 91 5.43 6.05 3.67
CA LEU A 91 6.23 5.02 4.34
C LEU A 91 6.99 5.61 5.53
N TYR A 92 6.80 5.01 6.71
CA TYR A 92 7.49 5.35 7.94
C TYR A 92 8.41 4.19 8.35
N GLU A 93 9.71 4.40 8.19
CA GLU A 93 10.74 3.43 8.58
C GLU A 93 11.05 3.51 10.08
N ARG A 94 11.47 2.38 10.66
CA ARG A 94 12.00 2.29 12.03
C ARG A 94 13.27 1.46 12.02
N ASP A 95 14.36 2.02 12.56
CA ASP A 95 15.68 1.36 12.64
C ASP A 95 16.19 0.73 11.33
N GLY A 96 15.87 1.36 10.19
CA GLY A 96 16.25 0.86 8.86
C GLY A 96 15.44 -0.35 8.38
N LEU A 97 14.33 -0.66 9.04
CA LEU A 97 13.30 -1.61 8.62
C LEU A 97 11.99 -0.88 8.29
N THR A 98 11.15 -1.50 7.46
CA THR A 98 9.77 -1.05 7.26
C THR A 98 9.02 -1.09 8.59
N GLY A 99 8.59 0.08 9.11
CA GLY A 99 7.76 0.17 10.30
C GLY A 99 6.30 0.03 9.93
N PHE A 100 5.74 1.11 9.36
CA PHE A 100 4.38 1.11 8.84
C PHE A 100 4.23 1.99 7.60
N SER A 101 3.17 1.74 6.84
CA SER A 101 2.74 2.59 5.73
C SER A 101 1.27 2.89 5.88
N VAL A 102 0.90 4.14 5.58
CA VAL A 102 -0.49 4.51 5.35
C VAL A 102 -0.71 4.61 3.86
N VAL A 103 -1.84 4.08 3.38
CA VAL A 103 -2.13 4.01 1.96
C VAL A 103 -3.59 4.41 1.73
N THR A 104 -3.84 5.02 0.59
CA THR A 104 -5.18 5.24 0.03
C THR A 104 -5.23 4.60 -1.34
N TYR A 105 -6.21 3.75 -1.57
CA TYR A 105 -6.51 3.10 -2.84
C TYR A 105 -7.78 3.72 -3.43
N GLN A 106 -7.80 3.92 -4.75
CA GLN A 106 -8.96 4.46 -5.45
C GLN A 106 -9.14 3.75 -6.80
N ALA A 107 -10.36 3.30 -7.06
CA ALA A 107 -10.78 2.80 -8.37
C ALA A 107 -12.30 2.86 -8.51
N VAL A 108 -12.80 3.05 -9.73
CA VAL A 108 -14.25 3.02 -10.00
C VAL A 108 -14.82 1.66 -9.57
N GLY A 109 -15.82 1.66 -8.70
CA GLY A 109 -16.44 0.46 -8.16
C GLY A 109 -15.59 -0.28 -7.12
N LEU A 110 -14.54 0.35 -6.57
CA LEU A 110 -13.71 -0.27 -5.53
C LEU A 110 -14.51 -0.42 -4.24
N THR A 111 -14.54 -1.63 -3.71
CA THR A 111 -15.11 -1.96 -2.40
C THR A 111 -14.04 -2.48 -1.46
N LEU A 112 -14.26 -2.33 -0.16
CA LEU A 112 -13.43 -2.93 0.88
C LEU A 112 -13.26 -4.44 0.66
N ASP A 113 -14.35 -5.16 0.38
CA ASP A 113 -14.33 -6.62 0.18
C ASP A 113 -13.49 -7.03 -1.04
N ALA A 114 -13.63 -6.32 -2.16
CA ALA A 114 -12.86 -6.63 -3.37
C ALA A 114 -11.37 -6.41 -3.15
N LEU A 115 -10.99 -5.32 -2.47
CA LEU A 115 -9.59 -5.05 -2.16
C LEU A 115 -9.03 -6.01 -1.12
N ALA A 116 -9.75 -6.29 -0.04
CA ALA A 116 -9.34 -7.26 0.98
C ALA A 116 -9.13 -8.66 0.38
N PHE A 117 -10.04 -9.09 -0.49
CA PHE A 117 -9.89 -10.34 -1.23
C PHE A 117 -8.65 -10.34 -2.13
N ALA A 118 -8.38 -9.23 -2.84
CA ALA A 118 -7.18 -9.12 -3.67
C ALA A 118 -5.89 -9.24 -2.84
N PHE A 119 -5.85 -8.62 -1.65
CA PHE A 119 -4.74 -8.73 -0.69
C PHE A 119 -4.56 -10.16 -0.19
N GLU A 120 -5.63 -10.85 0.19
CA GLU A 120 -5.60 -12.26 0.59
C GLU A 120 -5.00 -13.13 -0.52
N ARG A 121 -5.51 -13.00 -1.74
CA ARG A 121 -5.04 -13.79 -2.89
C ARG A 121 -3.59 -13.50 -3.21
N GLY A 122 -3.16 -12.24 -3.12
CA GLY A 122 -1.76 -11.86 -3.26
C GLY A 122 -0.89 -12.55 -2.22
N ALA A 123 -1.26 -12.46 -0.95
CA ALA A 123 -0.56 -13.10 0.17
C ALA A 123 -0.50 -14.63 0.01
N ALA A 124 -1.59 -15.27 -0.38
CA ALA A 124 -1.67 -16.73 -0.54
C ALA A 124 -0.74 -17.28 -1.64
N THR A 125 -0.30 -16.44 -2.59
CA THR A 125 0.69 -16.82 -3.62
C THR A 125 2.14 -16.58 -3.20
N GLY A 126 2.37 -15.91 -2.07
CA GLY A 126 3.69 -15.60 -1.55
C GLY A 126 4.40 -16.84 -1.00
N ARG A 127 5.59 -17.16 -1.54
CA ARG A 127 6.36 -18.35 -1.14
C ARG A 127 6.76 -18.39 0.34
N LYS A 128 6.82 -17.24 1.01
CA LYS A 128 7.20 -17.10 2.43
C LYS A 128 6.02 -16.70 3.31
N THR A 129 4.82 -16.67 2.74
CA THR A 129 3.62 -16.19 3.43
C THR A 129 2.90 -17.38 4.05
N GLN A 130 2.61 -17.28 5.34
CA GLN A 130 1.93 -18.32 6.10
C GLN A 130 1.04 -17.70 7.18
N ASP A 131 0.22 -18.54 7.82
CA ASP A 131 -0.64 -18.15 8.94
C ASP A 131 -1.56 -16.95 8.64
N ILE A 132 -2.05 -16.88 7.39
CA ILE A 132 -2.97 -15.83 6.94
C ILE A 132 -4.27 -15.96 7.72
N ARG A 133 -4.64 -14.89 8.42
CA ARG A 133 -5.90 -14.74 9.14
C ARG A 133 -6.55 -13.45 8.73
N ILE A 134 -7.84 -13.50 8.43
CA ILE A 134 -8.63 -12.34 8.05
C ILE A 134 -9.81 -12.25 8.99
N GLU A 135 -10.03 -11.05 9.52
CA GLU A 135 -11.12 -10.75 10.44
C GLU A 135 -11.73 -9.39 10.12
N SER A 136 -13.04 -9.27 10.28
CA SER A 136 -13.72 -7.98 10.25
C SER A 136 -13.38 -7.19 11.51
N VAL A 137 -13.09 -5.90 11.34
CA VAL A 137 -12.74 -4.99 12.43
C VAL A 137 -13.49 -3.67 12.28
N GLN A 138 -13.44 -2.84 13.31
CA GLN A 138 -13.91 -1.46 13.25
C GLN A 138 -12.71 -0.53 13.38
N VAL A 139 -12.63 0.46 12.49
CA VAL A 139 -11.70 1.59 12.59
C VAL A 139 -12.53 2.81 12.94
N GLY A 140 -12.69 3.05 14.24
CA GLY A 140 -13.62 4.06 14.73
C GLY A 140 -15.07 3.71 14.40
N ALA A 141 -15.68 4.50 13.50
CA ALA A 141 -17.05 4.29 13.03
C ALA A 141 -17.13 3.56 11.67
N TRP A 142 -15.99 3.12 11.12
CA TRP A 142 -15.92 2.53 9.79
C TRP A 142 -15.63 1.03 9.87
N GLU A 143 -16.29 0.29 8.99
CA GLU A 143 -15.97 -1.12 8.79
C GLU A 143 -14.59 -1.28 8.17
N GLY A 144 -13.87 -2.30 8.63
CA GLY A 144 -12.55 -2.65 8.15
C GLY A 144 -12.33 -4.15 8.03
N SER A 145 -11.29 -4.51 7.29
CA SER A 145 -10.76 -5.86 7.18
C SER A 145 -9.33 -5.86 7.69
N ARG A 146 -9.03 -6.74 8.64
CA ARG A 146 -7.69 -6.94 9.18
C ARG A 146 -7.17 -8.28 8.69
N MET A 147 -6.09 -8.22 7.92
CA MET A 147 -5.30 -9.40 7.55
C MET A 147 -4.02 -9.44 8.39
N THR A 148 -3.83 -10.52 9.11
CA THR A 148 -2.57 -10.83 9.81
C THR A 148 -1.91 -12.02 9.12
N LEU A 149 -0.62 -11.93 8.86
CA LEU A 149 0.16 -13.01 8.25
C LEU A 149 1.60 -13.00 8.75
N LEU A 150 2.31 -14.09 8.54
CA LEU A 150 3.77 -14.12 8.63
C LEU A 150 4.36 -14.10 7.22
N ASN A 151 5.37 -13.27 7.01
CA ASN A 151 6.17 -13.22 5.79
C ASN A 151 7.63 -13.47 6.15
N GLY A 152 8.07 -14.72 6.02
CA GLY A 152 9.32 -15.18 6.63
C GLY A 152 9.19 -15.19 8.15
N ASP A 153 10.08 -14.48 8.83
CA ASP A 153 10.08 -14.31 10.30
C ASP A 153 9.34 -13.04 10.75
N LYS A 154 8.76 -12.29 9.82
CA LYS A 154 8.13 -10.99 10.07
C LYS A 154 6.63 -11.11 10.15
N ARG A 155 6.05 -10.60 11.22
CA ARG A 155 4.59 -10.47 11.33
C ARG A 155 4.15 -9.24 10.56
N GLN A 156 3.25 -9.42 9.60
CA GLN A 156 2.64 -8.32 8.89
C GLN A 156 1.16 -8.22 9.25
N VAL A 157 0.71 -6.99 9.48
CA VAL A 157 -0.72 -6.69 9.67
C VAL A 157 -1.12 -5.62 8.69
N ILE A 158 -2.16 -5.91 7.93
CA ILE A 158 -2.78 -5.02 6.96
C ILE A 158 -4.19 -4.77 7.43
N VAL A 159 -4.51 -3.51 7.74
CA VAL A 159 -5.86 -3.09 8.09
C VAL A 159 -6.36 -2.20 6.97
N LEU A 160 -7.36 -2.67 6.23
CA LEU A 160 -8.07 -1.90 5.21
C LEU A 160 -9.40 -1.43 5.79
N PHE A 161 -9.83 -0.21 5.46
CA PHE A 161 -11.11 0.32 5.92
C PHE A 161 -11.68 1.33 4.91
N GLN A 162 -13.00 1.48 4.92
CA GLN A 162 -13.69 2.38 4.01
C GLN A 162 -14.43 3.47 4.77
N VAL A 163 -14.06 4.73 4.52
CA VAL A 163 -14.75 5.89 5.08
C VAL A 163 -16.09 6.04 4.37
N ALA A 164 -17.20 6.08 5.11
CA ALA A 164 -18.54 6.04 4.53
C ALA A 164 -18.86 7.18 3.54
N SER A 165 -18.22 8.36 3.69
CA SER A 165 -18.37 9.50 2.79
C SER A 165 -17.50 9.40 1.51
N GLU A 166 -16.62 8.41 1.42
CA GLU A 166 -15.67 8.25 0.32
C GLU A 166 -16.06 7.04 -0.54
N SER A 167 -16.83 7.31 -1.60
CA SER A 167 -17.09 6.29 -2.62
C SER A 167 -15.80 5.90 -3.34
N ASP A 168 -15.72 4.64 -3.78
CA ASP A 168 -14.63 4.15 -4.64
C ASP A 168 -13.22 4.27 -4.04
N ARG A 169 -13.14 4.41 -2.71
CA ARG A 169 -11.88 4.62 -1.98
C ARG A 169 -11.79 3.71 -0.77
N VAL A 170 -10.65 3.06 -0.64
CA VAL A 170 -10.31 2.22 0.53
C VAL A 170 -8.98 2.69 1.08
N ARG A 171 -8.91 2.86 2.40
CA ARG A 171 -7.70 3.29 3.10
C ARG A 171 -7.05 2.09 3.76
N GLY A 172 -5.77 2.21 4.06
CA GLY A 172 -4.98 1.12 4.59
C GLY A 172 -3.90 1.56 5.57
N LEU A 173 -3.71 0.78 6.63
CA LEU A 173 -2.52 0.78 7.47
C LEU A 173 -1.83 -0.57 7.29
N LEU A 174 -0.61 -0.56 6.76
CA LEU A 174 0.23 -1.75 6.56
C LEU A 174 1.38 -1.68 7.56
N THR A 175 1.62 -2.74 8.32
CA THR A 175 2.62 -2.75 9.39
C THR A 175 3.48 -4.00 9.33
N SER A 176 4.70 -3.89 9.83
CA SER A 176 5.62 -5.01 10.02
C SER A 176 6.16 -5.00 11.44
N ASP A 177 6.08 -6.13 12.12
CA ASP A 177 6.59 -6.36 13.49
C ASP A 177 6.08 -5.40 14.57
N LEU A 178 4.96 -4.70 14.34
CA LEU A 178 4.32 -3.88 15.37
C LEU A 178 3.42 -4.72 16.28
N SER A 179 3.37 -4.34 17.56
CA SER A 179 2.41 -4.90 18.51
C SER A 179 0.98 -4.46 18.17
N ASN A 180 -0.03 -5.19 18.67
CA ASN A 180 -1.43 -4.78 18.47
C ASN A 180 -1.72 -3.41 19.07
N ALA A 181 -1.15 -3.10 20.24
CA ALA A 181 -1.35 -1.80 20.89
C ALA A 181 -0.81 -0.64 20.04
N GLU A 182 0.34 -0.81 19.39
CA GLU A 182 0.88 0.19 18.47
C GLU A 182 0.03 0.34 17.20
N ILE A 183 -0.47 -0.77 16.66
CA ILE A 183 -1.38 -0.75 15.49
C ILE A 183 -2.66 0.01 15.84
N ASP A 184 -3.24 -0.26 17.01
CA ASP A 184 -4.48 0.37 17.47
C ASP A 184 -4.28 1.89 17.70
N ASP A 185 -3.13 2.30 18.25
CA ASP A 185 -2.76 3.72 18.39
C ASP A 185 -2.61 4.42 17.03
N LEU A 186 -1.95 3.78 16.07
CA LEU A 186 -1.82 4.31 14.70
C LEU A 186 -3.17 4.44 14.00
N LEU A 187 -4.06 3.46 14.17
CA LEU A 187 -5.42 3.50 13.62
C LEU A 187 -6.26 4.61 14.25
N ALA A 188 -6.16 4.82 15.55
CA ALA A 188 -6.87 5.91 16.24
C ALA A 188 -6.40 7.29 15.74
N ARG A 189 -5.10 7.48 15.49
CA ARG A 189 -4.56 8.71 14.88
C ARG A 189 -5.07 8.89 13.46
N TYR A 190 -5.04 7.83 12.65
CA TYR A 190 -5.52 7.87 11.28
C TYR A 190 -7.02 8.22 11.25
N GLU A 191 -7.83 7.56 12.08
CA GLU A 191 -9.25 7.83 12.23
C GLU A 191 -9.52 9.27 12.64
N SER A 192 -8.84 9.76 13.68
CA SER A 192 -9.02 11.13 14.17
C SER A 192 -8.71 12.20 13.12
N ALA A 193 -7.78 11.93 12.20
CA ALA A 193 -7.39 12.89 11.18
C ALA A 193 -8.28 12.89 9.93
N LEU A 194 -9.17 11.90 9.80
CA LEU A 194 -10.12 11.77 8.71
C LEU A 194 -11.54 12.23 9.09
N ARG A 195 -11.75 12.64 10.34
CA ARG A 195 -12.97 13.28 10.83
C ARG A 195 -12.90 14.80 10.69
#